data_AF-A0A957LZ99-F1
#
_entry.id   AF-A0A957LZ99-F1
#
_cell.length_a   1.000
_cell.length_b   1.000
_cell.length_c   1.000
_cell.angle_alpha   90.00
_cell.angle_beta   90.00
_cell.angle_gamma   90.00
#
_symmetry.space_group_name_H-M   'P 1'
#
loop_
_entity.id
_entity.type
_entity.pdbx_description
1 polymer ?
#
loop_
_entity_poly.entity_id
_entity_poly.type
_entity_poly.pdbx_seq_one_letter_code
_entity_poly.pdbx_strand_id
1 'polypeptide(L)' 'MPAQVEPGEVRSKLSPHPPQTDESFDAMLRDMDEIAVPELTHWQSPNFFAYFPSNASKPPILGELLMRAPIVTQIRKSQ' A
#
# COMPACT_ATOMS: atom_id res chain seq x y z
N MET A 1 3.29 15.35 -4.17
CA MET A 1 3.48 16.36 -3.11
C MET A 1 4.13 15.67 -1.90
N PRO A 2 5.09 16.29 -1.21
CA PRO A 2 5.74 15.69 -0.05
C PRO A 2 4.79 15.62 1.15
N ALA A 3 4.98 14.61 2.00
CA ALA A 3 4.28 14.49 3.28
C ALA A 3 4.67 15.64 4.21
N GLN A 4 3.71 16.14 5.00
CA GLN A 4 3.90 17.23 5.96
C GLN A 4 3.74 16.70 7.40
N VAL A 5 4.59 15.74 7.77
CA VAL A 5 4.47 14.97 9.01
C VAL A 5 5.77 14.97 9.79
N GLU A 6 5.67 15.02 11.12
CA GLU A 6 6.84 14.93 11.99
C GLU A 6 7.29 13.47 12.20
N PRO A 7 8.60 13.22 12.41
CA PRO A 7 9.09 11.88 12.68
C PRO A 7 8.37 11.21 13.87
N GLY A 8 7.74 10.07 13.62
CA GLY A 8 7.04 9.28 14.65
C GLY A 8 5.54 9.59 14.79
N GLU A 9 5.03 10.64 14.15
CA GLU A 9 3.61 11.01 14.26
C GLU A 9 2.67 9.90 13.74
N VAL A 10 2.94 9.34 12.55
CA VAL A 10 2.17 8.20 12.00
C VAL A 10 2.18 7.00 12.95
N ARG A 11 3.32 6.71 13.58
CA ARG A 11 3.44 5.58 14.52
C ARG A 11 2.58 5.78 15.77
N SER A 12 2.43 7.02 16.23
CA SER A 12 1.60 7.36 17.39
C SER A 12 0.09 7.21 17.12
N LYS A 13 -0.34 7.32 15.85
CA LYS A 13 -1.72 7.08 15.41
C LYS A 13 -2.10 5.59 15.41
N LEU A 14 -1.12 4.69 15.42
CA LEU A 14 -1.32 3.23 15.40
C LEU A 14 -1.18 2.60 16.79
N SER A 15 -1.94 1.54 17.05
CA SER A 15 -1.83 0.76 18.28
C SER A 15 -0.40 0.26 18.52
N PRO A 16 0.09 0.25 19.78
CA PRO A 16 1.45 -0.18 20.09
C PRO A 16 1.66 -1.68 19.84
N HIS A 17 0.59 -2.47 19.93
CA HIS A 17 0.59 -3.91 19.75
C HIS A 17 -0.33 -4.32 18.59
N PRO A 18 -0.02 -5.43 17.91
CA PRO A 18 -0.90 -5.99 16.90
C PRO A 18 -2.24 -6.41 17.55
N PRO A 19 -3.36 -6.33 16.79
CA PRO A 19 -4.65 -6.75 17.28
C PRO A 19 -4.61 -8.23 17.68
N GLN A 20 -5.24 -8.56 18.82
CA GLN A 20 -5.32 -9.95 19.32
C GLN A 20 -6.47 -10.73 18.70
N THR A 21 -7.40 -10.01 18.07
CA THR A 21 -8.58 -10.54 17.40
C THR A 21 -8.65 -9.97 16.00
N ASP A 22 -9.28 -10.71 15.09
CA ASP A 22 -9.44 -10.28 13.72
C ASP A 22 -10.23 -8.96 13.65
N GLU A 23 -9.77 -8.07 12.78
CA GLU A 23 -10.50 -6.86 12.39
C GLU A 23 -11.12 -7.05 11.01
N SER A 24 -12.15 -6.28 10.70
CA SER A 24 -12.72 -6.31 9.36
C SER A 24 -11.76 -5.68 8.35
N PHE A 25 -11.79 -6.19 7.12
CA PHE A 25 -11.02 -5.61 6.03
C PHE A 25 -11.36 -4.13 5.79
N ASP A 26 -12.63 -3.75 5.99
CA ASP A 26 -13.08 -2.36 5.89
C ASP A 26 -12.45 -1.46 6.96
N ALA A 27 -12.26 -1.95 8.18
CA ALA A 27 -11.57 -1.21 9.24
C ALA A 27 -10.09 -0.98 8.87
N MET A 28 -9.43 -2.02 8.37
CA MET A 28 -8.04 -1.92 7.89
C MET A 28 -7.90 -0.94 6.71
N LEU A 29 -8.83 -0.98 5.75
CA LEU A 29 -8.86 -0.02 4.64
C LEU A 29 -9.08 1.41 5.12
N ARG A 30 -9.93 1.59 6.13
CA ARG A 30 -10.19 2.89 6.74
C ARG A 30 -8.94 3.46 7.41
N ASP A 31 -8.19 2.63 8.13
CA ASP A 31 -6.90 3.05 8.71
C ASP A 31 -5.89 3.43 7.62
N MET A 32 -5.87 2.72 6.49
CA MET A 32 -5.05 3.10 5.34
C MET A 32 -5.42 4.50 4.83
N ASP A 33 -6.71 4.77 4.64
CA ASP A 33 -7.19 6.06 4.12
C ASP A 33 -7.02 7.22 5.12
N GLU A 34 -7.21 6.97 6.41
CA GLU A 34 -7.20 8.02 7.45
C GLU A 34 -5.79 8.26 8.04
N ILE A 35 -4.95 7.24 8.14
CA ILE A 35 -3.65 7.33 8.82
C ILE A 35 -2.48 7.33 7.82
N ALA A 36 -2.49 6.43 6.84
CA ALA A 36 -1.34 6.24 5.96
C ALA A 36 -1.37 7.20 4.76
N VAL A 37 -2.43 7.18 3.96
CA VAL A 37 -2.54 7.92 2.70
C VAL A 37 -2.25 9.43 2.82
N PRO A 38 -2.75 10.15 3.84
CA PRO A 38 -2.49 11.59 3.97
C PRO A 38 -1.02 11.91 4.24
N GLU A 39 -0.31 10.99 4.88
CA GLU A 39 1.07 11.17 5.35
C GLU A 39 2.09 10.56 4.38
N LEU A 40 1.64 10.09 3.21
CA LEU A 40 2.52 9.59 2.16
C LEU A 40 2.97 10.72 1.25
N THR A 41 4.25 10.67 0.87
CA THR A 41 4.72 11.47 -0.26
C THR A 41 4.16 10.87 -1.55
N HIS A 42 3.26 11.59 -2.22
CA HIS A 42 2.65 11.13 -3.46
C HIS A 42 3.63 11.24 -4.65
N TRP A 43 4.40 10.17 -4.90
CA TRP A 43 5.35 10.06 -6.02
C TRP A 43 4.68 10.08 -7.39
N GLN A 44 3.45 9.56 -7.51
CA GLN A 44 2.68 9.55 -8.76
C GLN A 44 1.92 10.87 -9.01
N SER A 45 2.08 11.87 -8.14
CA SER A 45 1.45 13.17 -8.35
C SER A 45 2.09 13.86 -9.57
N PRO A 46 1.30 14.47 -10.46
CA PRO A 46 1.84 15.25 -11.59
C PRO A 46 2.66 16.47 -11.12
N ASN A 47 2.55 16.84 -9.84
CA ASN A 47 3.26 17.95 -9.22
C ASN A 47 4.47 17.48 -8.38
N PHE A 48 5.01 16.28 -8.62
CA PHE A 48 6.20 15.78 -7.95
C PHE A 48 7.43 15.87 -8.88
N PHE A 49 8.36 16.76 -8.55
CA PHE A 49 9.56 17.05 -9.35
C PHE A 49 10.89 16.77 -8.63
N ALA A 50 10.85 16.07 -7.50
CA ALA A 50 12.05 15.74 -6.73
C ALA A 50 12.68 14.41 -7.20
N TYR A 51 14.00 14.28 -7.08
CA TYR A 51 14.76 13.06 -7.40
C TYR A 51 14.58 12.57 -8.85
N PHE A 52 14.36 11.26 -9.03
CA PHE A 52 14.07 10.61 -10.31
C PHE A 52 12.63 10.09 -10.31
N PRO A 53 11.95 10.06 -11.47
CA PRO A 53 10.58 9.58 -11.55
C PRO A 53 10.52 8.08 -11.22
N SER A 54 9.64 7.72 -10.29
CA SER A 54 9.23 6.34 -10.06
C SER A 54 7.97 6.12 -10.88
N ASN A 55 8.06 5.47 -12.04
CA ASN A 55 6.92 5.35 -12.93
C ASN A 55 5.97 4.23 -12.47
N ALA A 56 4.72 4.55 -12.16
CA ALA A 56 3.66 3.56 -12.02
C ALA A 56 2.68 3.64 -13.19
N SER A 57 2.39 2.51 -13.82
CA SER A 57 1.38 2.41 -14.88
C SER A 57 0.57 1.12 -14.76
N LYS A 58 -0.56 1.05 -15.45
CA LYS A 58 -1.49 -0.08 -15.36
C LYS A 58 -0.85 -1.43 -15.72
N PRO A 59 -0.03 -1.56 -16.79
CA PRO A 59 0.52 -2.88 -17.17
C PRO A 59 1.50 -3.48 -16.14
N PRO A 60 2.49 -2.73 -15.59
CA PRO A 60 3.33 -3.23 -14.51
C PRO A 60 2.57 -3.63 -13.24
N ILE A 61 1.57 -2.84 -12.81
CA ILE A 61 0.74 -3.17 -11.63
C ILE A 61 0.02 -4.50 -11.84
N LEU A 62 -0.55 -4.72 -13.03
CA LEU A 62 -1.17 -5.99 -13.37
C LEU A 62 -0.15 -7.14 -13.37
N GLY A 63 1.05 -6.91 -13.92
CA GLY A 63 2.15 -7.88 -13.89
C GLY A 63 2.52 -8.30 -12.47
N GLU A 64 2.64 -7.36 -11.54
CA GLU A 64 2.92 -7.65 -10.13
C GLU A 64 1.80 -8.44 -9.46
N LEU A 65 0.53 -8.09 -9.71
CA LEU A 65 -0.62 -8.83 -9.19
C LEU A 65 -0.62 -10.28 -9.69
N LEU A 66 -0.39 -10.49 -10.98
CA LEU A 66 -0.36 -11.82 -11.60
C LEU A 66 0.82 -12.66 -11.10
N MET A 67 1.98 -12.04 -10.84
CA MET A 67 3.16 -12.75 -10.32
C MET A 67 2.96 -13.18 -8.86
N ARG A 68 2.22 -12.40 -8.07
CA ARG A 68 1.95 -12.69 -6.65
C ARG A 68 0.79 -13.66 -6.43
N ALA A 69 -0.19 -13.67 -7.32
CA ALA A 69 -1.22 -14.69 -7.34
C ALA A 69 -0.64 -16.00 -7.91
N PRO A 70 -0.69 -17.14 -7.21
CA PRO A 70 -0.24 -18.40 -7.77
C PRO A 70 -1.19 -18.89 -8.88
N ILE A 71 -1.05 -18.34 -10.08
CA ILE A 71 -1.84 -18.69 -11.28
C ILE A 71 -1.56 -20.11 -11.77
N VAL A 72 -0.52 -20.78 -11.25
CA VAL A 72 -0.05 -22.09 -11.74
C VAL A 72 -0.31 -23.26 -10.78
N THR A 73 -0.63 -23.03 -9.50
CA THR A 73 -0.74 -24.14 -8.54
C THR A 73 -2.05 -24.95 -8.68
N GLN A 74 -3.06 -24.43 -9.37
CA GLN A 74 -4.33 -25.15 -9.59
C GLN A 74 -4.40 -25.88 -10.93
N ILE A 75 -3.67 -25.45 -11.96
CA ILE A 75 -3.69 -26.14 -13.28
C ILE A 75 -2.89 -27.46 -13.23
N ARG A 76 -1.96 -27.64 -12.27
CA ARG A 76 -1.23 -28.90 -12.06
C ARG A 76 -1.87 -29.90 -11.08
N LYS A 77 -2.98 -29.57 -10.42
CA LYS A 77 -3.75 -30.56 -9.62
C LYS A 77 -4.90 -31.22 -10.40
N SER A 78 -4.99 -30.95 -11.71
CA SER A 78 -6.00 -31.49 -12.64
C SER A 78 -5.38 -32.35 -13.76
N GLN A 79 -4.16 -32.86 -13.57
CA GLN A 79 -3.56 -33.94 -14.35
C GLN A 79 -3.00 -34.98 -13.38
#